data_AF-A0A9D1VQZ4-F1
#
_entry.id   AF-A0A9D1VQZ4-F1
#
_cell.length_a   1.000
_cell.length_b   1.000
_cell.length_c   1.000
_cell.angle_alpha   90.00
_cell.angle_beta   90.00
_cell.angle_gamma   90.00
#
_symmetry.space_group_name_H-M   'P 1'
#
loop_
_entity.id
_entity.type
_entity.pdbx_description
1 polymer ?
#
loop_
_entity_poly.entity_id
_entity_poly.type
_entity_poly.pdbx_seq_one_letter_code
_entity_poly.pdbx_strand_id
1 'polypeptide(L)'
;LTGSSAMAGTFRSCVALTKVTLPSTITFASRTFGDCTALTAIDWTSYAGSEAPIFYSDMFDGISDLKAITLTVTEEVVSLFENDANWSRLTIEAEAGETPIEGTVVDASDIPTNLRDADKLYLTGTWNTLAFTDLAVAIGTTGFMASNTTLVSVDMSEAQIEAGTDLYVNGGLSSNGVFVNCKALETVIMPEASQAANFGNLRQAFMNCSALTTIDLSHCSGLTSLNSAFENCGSLTEIDLSESTQLTGSSAMAGTFRSCVALTKVTLPSTITFASRTFGDCTALTAIDWTSYAGSEAPIFYSDMFDGISDLKAITLTVADEVAHLFENDANWSRLTIHTYSGVDKIQNDAVVTFAGDILRTQRVVTDANIYSLNGALVMSQGVVNGEWSVASLPRGVYVLSYMQDGHRRSLKFVKR
;
A
#
# COMPACT_ATOMS: atom_id res chain seq x y z
N LEU A 1 20.29 0.39 -13.46
CA LEU A 1 21.00 1.08 -14.56
C LEU A 1 22.49 0.79 -14.43
N THR A 2 23.01 -0.19 -15.15
CA THR A 2 24.45 -0.50 -15.23
C THR A 2 24.88 -0.31 -16.68
N GLY A 3 25.29 0.90 -17.03
CA GLY A 3 25.72 1.27 -18.38
C GLY A 3 26.49 2.59 -18.34
N SER A 4 27.68 2.59 -18.93
CA SER A 4 28.79 3.53 -18.82
C SER A 4 28.58 4.95 -19.38
N SER A 5 27.58 5.69 -18.91
CA SER A 5 27.55 7.16 -19.02
C SER A 5 27.29 7.77 -17.65
N ALA A 6 28.31 8.45 -17.13
CA ALA A 6 28.44 8.93 -15.76
C ALA A 6 27.26 9.79 -15.26
N MET A 7 26.93 9.69 -13.98
CA MET A 7 26.01 10.55 -13.21
C MET A 7 26.53 11.99 -13.03
N ALA A 8 27.22 12.53 -14.05
CA ALA A 8 27.79 13.86 -14.01
C ALA A 8 26.65 14.88 -13.95
N GLY A 9 26.51 15.52 -12.78
CA GLY A 9 25.45 16.49 -12.52
C GLY A 9 24.01 15.96 -12.50
N THR A 10 23.77 14.68 -12.18
CA THR A 10 22.41 14.10 -12.17
C THR A 10 21.43 14.82 -11.27
N PHE A 11 21.85 15.22 -10.06
CA PHE A 11 21.04 16.05 -9.17
C PHE A 11 21.53 17.49 -9.14
N ARG A 12 22.43 17.89 -10.05
CA ARG A 12 23.00 19.22 -10.01
C ARG A 12 21.92 20.29 -10.14
N SER A 13 21.99 21.29 -9.27
CA SER A 13 21.05 22.40 -9.16
C SER A 13 19.64 21.98 -8.75
N CYS A 14 19.45 20.79 -8.18
CA CYS A 14 18.20 20.43 -7.52
C CYS A 14 18.08 21.14 -6.16
N VAL A 15 17.92 22.47 -6.17
CA VAL A 15 17.88 23.32 -4.97
C VAL A 15 16.75 23.00 -3.99
N ALA A 16 15.73 22.25 -4.41
CA ALA A 16 14.61 21.82 -3.58
C ALA A 16 14.75 20.36 -3.06
N LEU A 17 15.79 19.64 -3.46
CA LEU A 17 16.04 18.28 -3.01
C LEU A 17 16.44 18.32 -1.53
N THR A 18 15.58 17.82 -0.65
CA THR A 18 15.84 17.79 0.81
C THR A 18 16.32 16.42 1.30
N LYS A 19 15.79 15.34 0.71
CA LYS A 19 16.19 13.95 0.97
C LYS A 19 16.43 13.21 -0.34
N VAL A 20 17.44 12.33 -0.38
CA VAL A 20 17.64 11.38 -1.49
C VAL A 20 17.88 9.97 -0.93
N THR A 21 17.28 8.96 -1.55
CA THR A 21 17.60 7.54 -1.26
C THR A 21 18.46 6.98 -2.38
N LEU A 22 19.60 6.41 -2.03
CA LEU A 22 20.58 5.87 -2.98
C LEU A 22 20.44 4.35 -3.13
N PRO A 23 20.71 3.81 -4.34
CA PRO A 23 20.71 2.37 -4.58
C PRO A 23 21.96 1.69 -3.99
N SER A 24 21.93 0.36 -3.90
CA SER A 24 23.00 -0.43 -3.25
C SER A 24 24.38 -0.27 -3.87
N THR A 25 24.42 0.08 -5.16
CA THR A 25 25.62 0.48 -5.87
C THR A 25 25.33 1.73 -6.69
N ILE A 26 26.18 2.74 -6.55
CA ILE A 26 26.17 3.95 -7.38
C ILE A 26 27.59 4.34 -7.72
N THR A 27 27.80 4.86 -8.93
CA THR A 27 29.04 5.51 -9.31
C THR A 27 28.82 7.01 -9.32
N PHE A 28 29.35 7.71 -8.33
CA PHE A 28 29.32 9.17 -8.31
C PHE A 28 30.17 9.74 -9.43
N ALA A 29 29.87 10.98 -9.79
CA ALA A 29 30.65 11.75 -10.74
C ALA A 29 30.80 13.20 -10.25
N SER A 30 31.50 14.00 -11.03
CA SER A 30 31.65 15.43 -10.78
C SER A 30 30.28 16.10 -10.59
N ARG A 31 30.17 16.89 -9.52
CA ARG A 31 28.98 17.70 -9.16
C ARG A 31 27.67 16.92 -9.07
N THR A 32 27.68 15.65 -8.67
CA THR A 32 26.45 14.84 -8.57
C THR A 32 25.34 15.52 -7.75
N PHE A 33 25.66 16.18 -6.63
CA PHE A 33 24.75 16.97 -5.79
C PHE A 33 25.12 18.46 -5.76
N GLY A 34 25.83 18.95 -6.77
CA GLY A 34 26.25 20.35 -6.81
C GLY A 34 25.02 21.27 -6.83
N ASP A 35 25.06 22.38 -6.10
CA ASP A 35 24.01 23.39 -6.00
C ASP A 35 22.68 22.85 -5.41
N CYS A 36 22.68 21.68 -4.74
CA CYS A 36 21.52 21.15 -3.98
C CYS A 36 21.41 21.78 -2.58
N THR A 37 21.21 23.10 -2.51
CA THR A 37 21.35 23.87 -1.26
C THR A 37 20.34 23.52 -0.15
N ALA A 38 19.23 22.84 -0.46
CA ALA A 38 18.26 22.38 0.55
C ALA A 38 18.48 20.92 1.00
N LEU A 39 19.48 20.22 0.47
CA LEU A 39 19.73 18.83 0.83
C LEU A 39 20.16 18.76 2.30
N THR A 40 19.43 17.97 3.08
CA THR A 40 19.71 17.74 4.50
C THR A 40 19.81 16.26 4.85
N ALA A 41 19.37 15.37 3.96
CA ALA A 41 19.38 13.92 4.20
C ALA A 41 19.77 13.11 2.95
N ILE A 42 20.66 12.16 3.14
CA ILE A 42 21.02 11.13 2.17
C ILE A 42 20.80 9.80 2.87
N ASP A 43 19.88 9.01 2.35
CA ASP A 43 19.57 7.68 2.84
C ASP A 43 20.26 6.67 1.94
N TRP A 44 21.27 6.00 2.48
CA TRP A 44 22.07 5.02 1.77
C TRP A 44 22.20 3.72 2.56
N THR A 45 21.15 3.35 3.29
CA THR A 45 21.04 2.08 4.02
C THR A 45 21.14 0.86 3.12
N SER A 46 20.91 1.01 1.80
CA SER A 46 21.11 -0.07 0.83
C SER A 46 22.58 -0.33 0.45
N TYR A 47 23.54 0.50 0.88
CA TYR A 47 24.95 0.42 0.49
C TYR A 47 25.58 -0.94 0.79
N ALA A 48 26.14 -1.59 -0.24
CA ALA A 48 26.68 -2.96 -0.15
C ALA A 48 28.20 -3.03 -0.36
N GLY A 49 28.93 -1.92 -0.23
CA GLY A 49 30.37 -1.88 -0.44
C GLY A 49 31.18 -2.14 0.84
N SER A 50 32.43 -2.56 0.66
CA SER A 50 33.36 -2.82 1.76
C SER A 50 34.36 -1.67 2.03
N GLU A 51 34.32 -0.61 1.22
CA GLU A 51 35.24 0.54 1.30
C GLU A 51 34.52 1.83 0.91
N ALA A 52 34.74 2.92 1.65
CA ALA A 52 34.12 4.21 1.36
C ALA A 52 34.30 4.61 -0.13
N PRO A 53 33.21 4.95 -0.85
CA PRO A 53 33.27 5.22 -2.27
C PRO A 53 34.02 6.53 -2.54
N ILE A 54 34.52 6.71 -3.77
CA ILE A 54 35.27 7.93 -4.14
C ILE A 54 34.40 9.17 -3.92
N PHE A 55 34.88 10.08 -3.07
CA PHE A 55 34.30 11.39 -2.87
C PHE A 55 34.95 12.42 -3.81
N TYR A 56 34.20 12.91 -4.80
CA TYR A 56 34.66 13.98 -5.67
C TYR A 56 34.60 15.33 -4.94
N SER A 57 35.67 16.12 -5.01
CA SER A 57 35.78 17.40 -4.29
C SER A 57 34.69 18.42 -4.65
N ASP A 58 34.12 18.30 -5.85
CA ASP A 58 33.05 19.15 -6.37
C ASP A 58 31.66 18.48 -6.29
N MET A 59 31.53 17.29 -5.68
CA MET A 59 30.28 16.53 -5.61
C MET A 59 29.13 17.34 -5.01
N PHE A 60 29.42 18.15 -4.00
CA PHE A 60 28.49 19.02 -3.28
C PHE A 60 28.84 20.51 -3.46
N ASP A 61 29.49 20.87 -4.58
CA ASP A 61 29.87 22.26 -4.86
C ASP A 61 28.63 23.17 -4.77
N GLY A 62 28.74 24.35 -4.16
CA GLY A 62 27.60 25.24 -3.91
C GLY A 62 26.82 24.98 -2.61
N ILE A 63 27.15 23.93 -1.85
CA ILE A 63 26.63 23.70 -0.48
C ILE A 63 27.70 24.15 0.53
N SER A 64 27.38 25.17 1.32
CA SER A 64 28.35 25.81 2.23
C SER A 64 28.59 25.04 3.52
N ASP A 65 27.59 24.30 4.00
CA ASP A 65 27.68 23.52 5.23
C ASP A 65 27.34 22.05 4.95
N LEU A 66 28.39 21.26 4.74
CA LEU A 66 28.24 19.82 4.51
C LEU A 66 27.78 19.07 5.76
N LYS A 67 28.04 19.60 6.97
CA LYS A 67 27.60 18.95 8.22
C LYS A 67 26.09 19.06 8.43
N ALA A 68 25.41 19.98 7.74
CA ALA A 68 23.96 20.04 7.72
C ALA A 68 23.30 18.89 6.93
N ILE A 69 24.08 18.13 6.14
CA ILE A 69 23.59 16.94 5.44
C ILE A 69 23.87 15.71 6.30
N THR A 70 22.82 14.98 6.62
CA THR A 70 22.90 13.69 7.30
C THR A 70 22.98 12.57 6.27
N LEU A 71 24.04 11.77 6.29
CA LEU A 71 24.14 10.52 5.55
C LEU A 71 23.80 9.37 6.50
N THR A 72 22.66 8.74 6.26
CA THR A 72 22.21 7.53 6.96
C THR A 72 22.68 6.28 6.21
N VAL A 73 23.42 5.42 6.89
CA VAL A 73 23.91 4.12 6.37
C VAL A 73 23.68 3.03 7.42
N THR A 74 23.88 1.75 7.12
CA THR A 74 23.72 0.69 8.13
C THR A 74 24.81 0.75 9.20
N GLU A 75 24.53 0.22 10.40
CA GLU A 75 25.50 0.11 11.50
C GLU A 75 26.78 -0.65 11.10
N GLU A 76 26.67 -1.62 10.19
CA GLU A 76 27.80 -2.42 9.71
C GLU A 76 28.85 -1.57 8.95
N VAL A 77 28.39 -0.58 8.18
CA VAL A 77 29.26 0.21 7.28
C VAL A 77 29.48 1.64 7.76
N VAL A 78 28.80 2.09 8.82
CA VAL A 78 28.87 3.47 9.33
C VAL A 78 30.30 3.92 9.59
N SER A 79 31.12 3.04 10.18
CA SER A 79 32.52 3.31 10.49
C SER A 79 33.39 3.55 9.25
N LEU A 80 33.00 3.05 8.06
CA LEU A 80 33.72 3.32 6.80
C LEU A 80 33.61 4.80 6.43
N PHE A 81 32.43 5.40 6.62
CA PHE A 81 32.15 6.79 6.26
C PHE A 81 32.62 7.77 7.32
N GLU A 82 32.52 7.40 8.60
CA GLU A 82 33.04 8.21 9.72
C GLU A 82 34.57 8.35 9.67
N ASN A 83 35.28 7.30 9.27
CA ASN A 83 36.73 7.30 9.20
C ASN A 83 37.29 7.87 7.88
N ASP A 84 36.46 8.04 6.85
CA ASP A 84 36.89 8.64 5.58
C ASP A 84 37.00 10.17 5.69
N ALA A 85 38.12 10.73 5.25
CA ALA A 85 38.43 12.15 5.40
C ALA A 85 37.49 13.10 4.63
N ASN A 86 36.79 12.62 3.60
CA ASN A 86 35.89 13.43 2.80
C ASN A 86 34.42 13.17 3.16
N TRP A 87 34.01 11.92 3.33
CA TRP A 87 32.63 11.58 3.72
C TRP A 87 32.28 12.06 5.12
N SER A 88 33.22 11.98 6.06
CA SER A 88 33.06 12.52 7.43
C SER A 88 32.85 14.04 7.49
N ARG A 89 32.86 14.75 6.36
CA ARG A 89 32.41 16.15 6.27
C ARG A 89 30.90 16.28 6.33
N LEU A 90 30.15 15.21 6.03
CA LEU A 90 28.71 15.09 6.32
C LEU A 90 28.49 14.73 7.79
N THR A 91 27.28 14.91 8.30
CA THR A 91 26.86 14.23 9.53
C THR A 91 26.59 12.78 9.17
N ILE A 92 27.32 11.86 9.77
CA ILE A 92 27.15 10.43 9.52
C ILE A 92 26.28 9.88 10.65
N GLU A 93 25.21 9.21 10.29
CA GLU A 93 24.35 8.50 11.23
C GLU A 93 24.24 7.06 10.76
N ALA A 94 24.34 6.12 11.69
CA ALA A 94 23.80 4.81 11.44
C ALA A 94 22.28 4.91 11.44
N GLU A 95 21.62 4.22 10.52
CA GLU A 95 20.21 3.86 10.70
C GLU A 95 20.10 3.27 12.10
N ALA A 96 19.23 3.87 12.93
CA ALA A 96 18.97 3.37 14.26
C ALA A 96 18.66 1.87 14.09
N GLY A 97 19.56 1.01 14.58
CA GLY A 97 19.36 -0.43 14.51
C GLY A 97 17.94 -0.75 14.98
N GLU A 98 17.31 -1.74 14.33
CA GLU A 98 15.93 -2.16 14.57
C GLU A 98 15.51 -1.83 16.00
N THR A 99 14.51 -0.94 16.14
CA THR A 99 13.88 -0.72 17.45
C THR A 99 13.64 -2.08 18.06
N PRO A 100 14.03 -2.35 19.32
CA PRO A 100 13.89 -3.67 19.91
C PRO A 100 12.48 -4.16 19.64
N ILE A 101 12.36 -5.27 18.90
CA ILE A 101 11.08 -5.85 18.54
C ILE A 101 10.35 -6.12 19.86
N GLU A 102 9.34 -5.31 20.17
CA GLU A 102 8.50 -5.54 21.34
C GLU A 102 7.55 -6.69 21.00
N GLY A 103 7.88 -7.90 21.44
CA GLY A 103 7.02 -9.07 21.26
C GLY A 103 7.78 -10.38 21.20
N THR A 104 7.03 -11.46 20.97
CA THR A 104 7.60 -12.78 20.73
C THR A 104 7.96 -12.91 19.25
N VAL A 105 9.24 -13.06 18.95
CA VAL A 105 9.71 -13.41 17.60
C VAL A 105 9.39 -14.89 17.34
N VAL A 106 8.75 -15.16 16.21
CA VAL A 106 8.35 -16.50 15.79
C VAL A 106 8.87 -16.72 14.38
N ASP A 107 9.90 -17.55 14.25
CA ASP A 107 10.38 -17.98 12.95
C ASP A 107 9.53 -19.15 12.44
N ALA A 108 9.18 -19.14 11.15
CA ALA A 108 8.38 -20.20 10.53
C ALA A 108 9.01 -21.60 10.66
N SER A 109 10.33 -21.71 10.85
CA SER A 109 11.04 -22.99 11.03
C SER A 109 11.09 -23.49 12.48
N ASP A 110 10.75 -22.64 13.46
CA ASP A 110 10.82 -22.97 14.89
C ASP A 110 9.65 -22.33 15.66
N ILE A 111 8.43 -22.71 15.29
CA ILE A 111 7.20 -22.17 15.89
C ILE A 111 7.01 -22.76 17.29
N PRO A 112 6.95 -21.93 18.37
CA PRO A 112 6.70 -22.42 19.71
C PRO A 112 5.33 -23.10 19.82
N THR A 113 5.25 -24.21 20.56
CA THR A 113 4.00 -24.98 20.70
C THR A 113 2.89 -24.31 21.51
N ASN A 114 3.21 -23.24 22.25
CA ASN A 114 2.24 -22.47 23.03
C ASN A 114 2.57 -20.98 22.96
N LEU A 115 1.68 -20.22 22.35
CA LEU A 115 1.72 -18.77 22.20
C LEU A 115 0.41 -18.13 22.70
N ARG A 116 -0.38 -18.86 23.49
CA ARG A 116 -1.72 -18.42 23.92
C ARG A 116 -1.73 -17.20 24.84
N ASP A 117 -0.61 -16.94 25.51
CA ASP A 117 -0.44 -15.79 26.41
C ASP A 117 0.38 -14.66 25.77
N ALA A 118 0.87 -14.85 24.53
CA ALA A 118 1.57 -13.80 23.81
C ALA A 118 0.60 -12.69 23.43
N ASP A 119 1.02 -11.44 23.61
CA ASP A 119 0.28 -10.24 23.25
C ASP A 119 0.76 -9.63 21.93
N LYS A 120 2.05 -9.74 21.62
CA LYS A 120 2.64 -9.27 20.36
C LYS A 120 3.46 -10.38 19.71
N LEU A 121 3.22 -10.62 18.42
CA LEU A 121 3.99 -11.57 17.62
C LEU A 121 4.71 -10.86 16.49
N TYR A 122 5.96 -11.24 16.26
CA TYR A 122 6.77 -10.80 15.14
C TYR A 122 7.18 -12.02 14.31
N LEU A 123 6.67 -12.12 13.08
CA LEU A 123 6.82 -13.31 12.25
C LEU A 123 7.99 -13.17 11.28
N THR A 124 8.94 -14.10 11.35
CA THR A 124 10.12 -14.15 10.47
C THR A 124 10.18 -15.45 9.69
N GLY A 125 11.07 -15.52 8.70
CA GLY A 125 11.28 -16.71 7.88
C GLY A 125 10.21 -16.89 6.81
N THR A 126 10.15 -18.09 6.23
CA THR A 126 9.28 -18.41 5.09
C THR A 126 8.03 -19.14 5.53
N TRP A 127 6.89 -18.46 5.42
CA TRP A 127 5.58 -18.93 5.82
C TRP A 127 4.81 -19.53 4.65
N ASN A 128 4.21 -20.68 4.91
CA ASN A 128 3.22 -21.31 4.06
C ASN A 128 2.00 -21.73 4.89
N THR A 129 1.00 -22.31 4.23
CA THR A 129 -0.25 -22.71 4.91
C THR A 129 -0.01 -23.69 6.07
N LEU A 130 1.02 -24.54 6.02
CA LEU A 130 1.35 -25.46 7.12
C LEU A 130 1.97 -24.72 8.30
N ALA A 131 2.93 -23.82 8.08
CA ALA A 131 3.49 -22.98 9.14
C ALA A 131 2.41 -22.13 9.82
N PHE A 132 1.49 -21.55 9.05
CA PHE A 132 0.33 -20.85 9.60
C PHE A 132 -0.64 -21.75 10.36
N THR A 133 -0.74 -23.03 9.97
CA THR A 133 -1.51 -24.03 10.72
C THR A 133 -0.89 -24.26 12.10
N ASP A 134 0.43 -24.42 12.16
CA ASP A 134 1.18 -24.61 13.41
C ASP A 134 1.08 -23.37 14.32
N LEU A 135 1.17 -22.17 13.73
CA LEU A 135 0.93 -20.91 14.45
C LEU A 135 -0.49 -20.87 15.03
N ALA A 136 -1.53 -21.20 14.24
CA ALA A 136 -2.91 -21.21 14.70
C ALA A 136 -3.12 -22.19 15.88
N VAL A 137 -2.44 -23.34 15.86
CA VAL A 137 -2.43 -24.27 16.99
C VAL A 137 -1.75 -23.64 18.21
N ALA A 138 -0.60 -23.00 18.03
CA ALA A 138 0.18 -22.38 19.09
C ALA A 138 -0.57 -21.23 19.78
N ILE A 139 -1.21 -20.34 19.02
CA ILE A 139 -2.03 -19.23 19.57
C ILE A 139 -3.41 -19.69 20.03
N GLY A 140 -3.78 -20.95 19.74
CA GLY A 140 -4.98 -21.59 20.26
C GLY A 140 -6.27 -21.20 19.57
N THR A 141 -6.28 -21.07 18.24
CA THR A 141 -7.46 -20.68 17.43
C THR A 141 -8.08 -21.84 16.64
N THR A 142 -7.49 -23.03 16.67
CA THR A 142 -7.92 -24.18 15.85
C THR A 142 -8.98 -25.10 16.50
N GLY A 143 -9.23 -24.96 17.80
CA GLY A 143 -10.17 -25.81 18.54
C GLY A 143 -11.65 -25.41 18.41
N PHE A 144 -12.55 -26.30 18.84
CA PHE A 144 -13.99 -26.01 18.89
C PHE A 144 -14.28 -24.89 19.90
N MET A 145 -14.92 -23.79 19.46
CA MET A 145 -15.12 -22.57 20.25
C MET A 145 -13.81 -21.94 20.77
N ALA A 146 -12.69 -22.24 20.13
CA ALA A 146 -11.41 -21.67 20.49
C ALA A 146 -11.41 -20.14 20.28
N SER A 147 -10.76 -19.42 21.20
CA SER A 147 -10.66 -17.97 21.18
C SER A 147 -9.35 -17.58 21.82
N ASN A 148 -8.71 -16.55 21.27
CA ASN A 148 -7.56 -15.90 21.87
C ASN A 148 -7.99 -14.49 22.33
N THR A 149 -7.67 -14.13 23.57
CA THR A 149 -8.03 -12.82 24.15
C THR A 149 -6.81 -12.02 24.58
N THR A 150 -5.60 -12.48 24.26
CA THR A 150 -4.33 -11.86 24.67
C THR A 150 -3.63 -11.21 23.50
N LEU A 151 -3.68 -11.81 22.31
CA LEU A 151 -2.97 -11.35 21.12
C LEU A 151 -3.54 -10.01 20.67
N VAL A 152 -2.73 -8.96 20.80
CA VAL A 152 -3.01 -7.56 20.45
C VAL A 152 -2.45 -7.20 19.08
N SER A 153 -1.26 -7.68 18.73
CA SER A 153 -0.65 -7.38 17.43
C SER A 153 0.09 -8.54 16.79
N VAL A 154 0.02 -8.58 15.47
CA VAL A 154 0.84 -9.47 14.63
C VAL A 154 1.58 -8.62 13.62
N ASP A 155 2.90 -8.73 13.60
CA ASP A 155 3.75 -8.08 12.63
C ASP A 155 4.34 -9.13 11.68
N MET A 156 4.06 -8.98 10.38
CA MET A 156 4.57 -9.85 9.32
C MET A 156 5.54 -9.11 8.40
N SER A 157 6.02 -7.92 8.74
CA SER A 157 6.87 -7.09 7.86
C SER A 157 8.09 -7.83 7.31
N GLU A 158 8.71 -8.71 8.10
CA GLU A 158 9.85 -9.54 7.68
C GLU A 158 9.46 -10.95 7.15
N ALA A 159 8.20 -11.34 7.26
CA ALA A 159 7.75 -12.65 6.83
C ALA A 159 7.83 -12.77 5.30
N GLN A 160 8.51 -13.80 4.82
CA GLN A 160 8.42 -14.23 3.43
C GLN A 160 7.21 -15.15 3.28
N ILE A 161 6.39 -14.98 2.25
CA ILE A 161 5.15 -15.75 2.06
C ILE A 161 5.29 -16.60 0.80
N GLU A 162 5.12 -17.92 0.92
CA GLU A 162 5.09 -18.80 -0.25
C GLU A 162 3.86 -18.51 -1.12
N ALA A 163 4.01 -18.63 -2.44
CA ALA A 163 2.93 -18.37 -3.39
C ALA A 163 1.71 -19.27 -3.14
N GLY A 164 0.53 -18.65 -3.03
CA GLY A 164 -0.73 -19.37 -2.79
C GLY A 164 -0.96 -19.75 -1.33
N THR A 165 -0.31 -19.06 -0.39
CA THR A 165 -0.48 -19.32 1.05
C THR A 165 -1.87 -18.91 1.52
N ASP A 166 -2.52 -19.81 2.25
CA ASP A 166 -3.86 -19.60 2.80
C ASP A 166 -3.77 -19.33 4.31
N LEU A 167 -4.56 -18.35 4.78
CA LEU A 167 -4.83 -18.15 6.21
C LEU A 167 -6.10 -18.90 6.66
N TYR A 168 -6.67 -19.74 5.80
CA TYR A 168 -7.69 -20.72 6.16
C TYR A 168 -7.03 -22.09 6.32
N VAL A 169 -6.81 -22.48 7.57
CA VAL A 169 -5.93 -23.58 7.95
C VAL A 169 -6.69 -24.76 8.53
N ASN A 170 -6.11 -25.96 8.48
CA ASN A 170 -6.68 -27.17 9.07
C ASN A 170 -5.85 -27.62 10.28
N GLY A 171 -6.23 -27.16 11.47
CA GLY A 171 -5.58 -27.53 12.73
C GLY A 171 -6.02 -28.87 13.33
N GLY A 172 -6.56 -29.78 12.51
CA GLY A 172 -6.94 -31.14 12.91
C GLY A 172 -8.40 -31.47 12.65
N LEU A 173 -9.28 -31.23 13.62
CA LEU A 173 -10.70 -31.63 13.56
C LEU A 173 -11.60 -30.63 12.80
N SER A 174 -11.10 -29.43 12.53
CA SER A 174 -11.83 -28.36 11.84
C SER A 174 -10.89 -27.44 11.07
N SER A 175 -11.41 -26.83 10.02
CA SER A 175 -10.74 -25.75 9.31
C SER A 175 -11.24 -24.40 9.80
N ASN A 176 -10.33 -23.49 10.09
CA ASN A 176 -10.60 -22.17 10.67
C ASN A 176 -9.64 -21.13 10.07
N GLY A 177 -9.97 -19.85 10.22
CA GLY A 177 -8.99 -18.79 9.97
C GLY A 177 -7.88 -18.79 11.02
N VAL A 178 -6.65 -18.45 10.65
CA VAL A 178 -5.49 -18.43 11.58
C VAL A 178 -5.76 -17.59 12.82
N PHE A 179 -6.33 -16.39 12.66
CA PHE A 179 -6.59 -15.44 13.74
C PHE A 179 -8.08 -15.37 14.13
N VAL A 180 -8.86 -16.43 13.84
CA VAL A 180 -10.28 -16.45 14.23
C VAL A 180 -10.43 -16.29 15.75
N ASN A 181 -11.40 -15.50 16.19
CA ASN A 181 -11.69 -15.22 17.58
C ASN A 181 -10.51 -14.64 18.39
N CYS A 182 -9.54 -13.98 17.74
CA CYS A 182 -8.52 -13.15 18.40
C CYS A 182 -9.14 -11.81 18.81
N LYS A 183 -9.89 -11.80 19.92
CA LYS A 183 -10.78 -10.69 20.29
C LYS A 183 -10.05 -9.41 20.69
N ALA A 184 -8.80 -9.53 21.13
CA ALA A 184 -7.93 -8.41 21.51
C ALA A 184 -7.06 -7.90 20.35
N LEU A 185 -7.10 -8.55 19.17
CA LEU A 185 -6.23 -8.19 18.05
C LEU A 185 -6.64 -6.83 17.50
N GLU A 186 -5.78 -5.84 17.68
CA GLU A 186 -5.99 -4.44 17.28
C GLU A 186 -5.28 -4.10 15.97
N THR A 187 -4.09 -4.69 15.75
CA THR A 187 -3.19 -4.33 14.64
C THR A 187 -2.62 -5.57 13.96
N VAL A 188 -2.65 -5.56 12.63
CA VAL A 188 -1.98 -6.55 11.77
C VAL A 188 -1.13 -5.78 10.76
N ILE A 189 0.19 -5.92 10.85
CA ILE A 189 1.11 -5.39 9.85
C ILE A 189 1.31 -6.49 8.81
N MET A 190 0.86 -6.22 7.59
CA MET A 190 1.02 -7.14 6.47
C MET A 190 2.49 -7.19 6.02
N PRO A 191 2.94 -8.29 5.41
CA PRO A 191 4.31 -8.38 4.89
C PRO A 191 4.53 -7.40 3.75
N GLU A 192 5.80 -7.20 3.38
CA GLU A 192 6.21 -6.44 2.19
C GLU A 192 5.32 -6.72 0.98
N ALA A 193 5.04 -5.70 0.15
CA ALA A 193 4.01 -5.77 -0.90
C ALA A 193 4.18 -6.98 -1.85
N SER A 194 5.42 -7.35 -2.16
CA SER A 194 5.74 -8.52 -3.00
C SER A 194 5.36 -9.86 -2.37
N GLN A 195 5.37 -9.93 -1.03
CA GLN A 195 4.99 -11.10 -0.24
C GLN A 195 3.49 -11.09 0.05
N ALA A 196 2.89 -9.92 0.32
CA ALA A 196 1.45 -9.79 0.54
C ALA A 196 0.61 -10.28 -0.67
N ALA A 197 1.14 -10.14 -1.89
CA ALA A 197 0.53 -10.66 -3.12
C ALA A 197 0.43 -12.19 -3.17
N ASN A 198 1.21 -12.91 -2.35
CA ASN A 198 1.25 -14.38 -2.35
C ASN A 198 0.14 -15.03 -1.53
N PHE A 199 -0.62 -14.27 -0.73
CA PHE A 199 -1.80 -14.81 -0.07
C PHE A 199 -2.88 -15.20 -1.09
N GLY A 200 -3.45 -16.40 -0.94
CA GLY A 200 -4.49 -16.95 -1.81
C GLY A 200 -5.89 -16.85 -1.21
N ASN A 201 -6.04 -17.11 0.09
CA ASN A 201 -7.34 -17.19 0.76
C ASN A 201 -7.28 -16.73 2.22
N LEU A 202 -8.11 -15.74 2.57
CA LEU A 202 -8.26 -15.24 3.94
C LEU A 202 -9.61 -15.64 4.56
N ARG A 203 -10.24 -16.72 4.08
CA ARG A 203 -11.51 -17.20 4.64
C ARG A 203 -11.42 -17.31 6.17
N GLN A 204 -12.33 -16.63 6.85
CA GLN A 204 -12.42 -16.55 8.32
C GLN A 204 -11.17 -16.05 9.05
N ALA A 205 -10.13 -15.56 8.33
CA ALA A 205 -8.80 -15.29 8.88
C ALA A 205 -8.85 -14.40 10.12
N PHE A 206 -9.73 -13.41 10.14
CA PHE A 206 -9.91 -12.45 11.23
C PHE A 206 -11.36 -12.41 11.76
N MET A 207 -12.14 -13.48 11.53
CA MET A 207 -13.51 -13.55 12.03
C MET A 207 -13.54 -13.38 13.55
N ASN A 208 -14.42 -12.51 14.05
CA ASN A 208 -14.58 -12.13 15.46
C ASN A 208 -13.35 -11.43 16.09
N CYS A 209 -12.45 -10.85 15.30
CA CYS A 209 -11.43 -9.91 15.79
C CYS A 209 -12.05 -8.54 16.09
N SER A 210 -12.86 -8.47 17.14
CA SER A 210 -13.70 -7.29 17.44
C SER A 210 -12.93 -5.99 17.72
N ALA A 211 -11.65 -6.08 18.09
CA ALA A 211 -10.77 -4.94 18.36
C ALA A 211 -9.99 -4.46 17.11
N LEU A 212 -10.01 -5.20 15.99
CA LEU A 212 -9.22 -4.87 14.81
C LEU A 212 -9.75 -3.58 14.18
N THR A 213 -8.93 -2.52 14.16
CA THR A 213 -9.34 -1.19 13.72
C THR A 213 -9.05 -0.95 12.23
N THR A 214 -7.88 -1.41 11.77
CA THR A 214 -7.41 -1.25 10.40
C THR A 214 -6.55 -2.44 9.97
N ILE A 215 -6.57 -2.77 8.69
CA ILE A 215 -5.65 -3.72 8.05
C ILE A 215 -5.42 -3.28 6.60
N ASP A 216 -4.17 -3.28 6.16
CA ASP A 216 -3.82 -2.88 4.79
C ASP A 216 -3.80 -4.10 3.84
N LEU A 217 -4.85 -4.26 3.04
CA LEU A 217 -4.93 -5.30 2.01
C LEU A 217 -4.59 -4.79 0.61
N SER A 218 -4.11 -3.54 0.47
CA SER A 218 -3.90 -2.89 -0.83
C SER A 218 -2.84 -3.56 -1.69
N HIS A 219 -2.04 -4.48 -1.13
CA HIS A 219 -1.03 -5.26 -1.86
C HIS A 219 -1.39 -6.74 -2.02
N CYS A 220 -2.55 -7.18 -1.54
CA CYS A 220 -3.00 -8.57 -1.61
C CYS A 220 -3.73 -8.83 -2.94
N SER A 221 -2.98 -8.88 -4.04
CA SER A 221 -3.55 -9.11 -5.38
C SER A 221 -3.88 -10.58 -5.69
N GLY A 222 -3.28 -11.53 -4.97
CA GLY A 222 -3.51 -12.96 -5.12
C GLY A 222 -4.82 -13.50 -4.51
N LEU A 223 -5.59 -12.65 -3.83
CA LEU A 223 -6.75 -13.10 -3.05
C LEU A 223 -7.90 -13.62 -3.93
N THR A 224 -8.27 -14.87 -3.68
CA THR A 224 -9.39 -15.56 -4.35
C THR A 224 -10.63 -15.65 -3.46
N SER A 225 -10.47 -15.47 -2.13
CA SER A 225 -11.57 -15.53 -1.17
C SER A 225 -11.28 -14.71 0.09
N LEU A 226 -12.28 -13.92 0.48
CA LEU A 226 -12.42 -13.22 1.75
C LEU A 226 -13.65 -13.71 2.53
N ASN A 227 -14.11 -14.95 2.29
CA ASN A 227 -15.34 -15.47 2.87
C ASN A 227 -15.33 -15.35 4.39
N SER A 228 -16.23 -14.52 4.94
CA SER A 228 -16.33 -14.21 6.37
C SER A 228 -15.01 -13.75 7.01
N ALA A 229 -14.06 -13.23 6.22
CA ALA A 229 -12.70 -12.90 6.68
C ALA A 229 -12.69 -11.89 7.82
N PHE A 230 -13.64 -10.95 7.82
CA PHE A 230 -13.78 -9.89 8.82
C PHE A 230 -15.17 -9.92 9.49
N GLU A 231 -15.88 -11.05 9.47
CA GLU A 231 -17.19 -11.14 10.12
C GLU A 231 -17.05 -10.81 11.62
N ASN A 232 -17.88 -9.88 12.12
CA ASN A 232 -17.86 -9.32 13.47
C ASN A 232 -16.55 -8.59 13.87
N CYS A 233 -15.79 -8.05 12.91
CA CYS A 233 -14.73 -7.06 13.19
C CYS A 233 -15.34 -5.69 13.51
N GLY A 234 -15.97 -5.56 14.69
CA GLY A 234 -16.80 -4.42 15.05
C GLY A 234 -16.09 -3.06 15.13
N SER A 235 -14.76 -3.03 15.20
CA SER A 235 -13.95 -1.80 15.24
C SER A 235 -13.33 -1.42 13.89
N LEU A 236 -13.46 -2.26 12.85
CA LEU A 236 -12.84 -2.04 11.56
C LEU A 236 -13.53 -0.87 10.85
N THR A 237 -12.79 0.20 10.53
CA THR A 237 -13.39 1.44 9.99
C THR A 237 -13.31 1.57 8.48
N GLU A 238 -12.21 1.11 7.87
CA GLU A 238 -11.97 1.24 6.43
C GLU A 238 -11.25 -0.01 5.90
N ILE A 239 -11.47 -0.32 4.61
CA ILE A 239 -10.77 -1.40 3.91
C ILE A 239 -10.52 -1.00 2.46
N ASP A 240 -9.32 -1.30 1.96
CA ASP A 240 -8.95 -1.12 0.56
C ASP A 240 -8.70 -2.48 -0.11
N LEU A 241 -9.54 -2.83 -1.07
CA LEU A 241 -9.45 -4.05 -1.87
C LEU A 241 -9.07 -3.77 -3.33
N SER A 242 -8.56 -2.57 -3.66
CA SER A 242 -8.41 -2.13 -5.06
C SER A 242 -7.60 -3.08 -5.94
N GLU A 243 -6.61 -3.77 -5.38
CA GLU A 243 -5.72 -4.69 -6.10
C GLU A 243 -6.21 -6.15 -6.06
N SER A 244 -7.21 -6.50 -5.24
CA SER A 244 -7.73 -7.86 -5.06
C SER A 244 -8.69 -8.29 -6.18
N THR A 245 -8.21 -8.26 -7.42
CA THR A 245 -9.01 -8.47 -8.64
C THR A 245 -9.46 -9.92 -8.87
N GLN A 246 -8.95 -10.87 -8.09
CA GLN A 246 -9.22 -12.31 -8.24
C GLN A 246 -10.40 -12.79 -7.38
N LEU A 247 -11.11 -11.89 -6.69
CA LEU A 247 -12.29 -12.17 -5.86
C LEU A 247 -13.56 -12.44 -6.69
N THR A 248 -13.51 -13.44 -7.56
CA THR A 248 -14.53 -13.71 -8.59
C THR A 248 -15.40 -14.94 -8.28
N GLY A 249 -15.05 -15.74 -7.27
CA GLY A 249 -15.82 -16.90 -6.84
C GLY A 249 -17.19 -16.50 -6.25
N SER A 250 -18.23 -17.30 -6.49
CA SER A 250 -19.61 -17.01 -6.04
C SER A 250 -19.79 -16.90 -4.52
N SER A 251 -18.86 -17.43 -3.74
CA SER A 251 -18.82 -17.32 -2.28
C SER A 251 -17.61 -16.54 -1.76
N ALA A 252 -16.78 -15.99 -2.64
CA ALA A 252 -15.53 -15.32 -2.29
C ALA A 252 -15.75 -14.16 -1.31
N MET A 253 -16.88 -13.47 -1.44
CA MET A 253 -17.23 -12.32 -0.61
C MET A 253 -18.35 -12.60 0.41
N ALA A 254 -18.74 -13.87 0.63
CA ALA A 254 -19.91 -14.15 1.45
C ALA A 254 -19.60 -13.82 2.92
N GLY A 255 -20.45 -12.98 3.52
CA GLY A 255 -20.29 -12.53 4.91
C GLY A 255 -19.01 -11.75 5.21
N THR A 256 -18.22 -11.33 4.21
CA THR A 256 -16.86 -10.80 4.42
C THR A 256 -16.78 -9.72 5.50
N PHE A 257 -17.68 -8.74 5.46
CA PHE A 257 -17.74 -7.65 6.44
C PHE A 257 -19.00 -7.73 7.32
N ARG A 258 -19.63 -8.90 7.40
CA ARG A 258 -20.87 -9.03 8.15
C ARG A 258 -20.67 -8.57 9.60
N SER A 259 -21.53 -7.69 10.10
CA SER A 259 -21.45 -7.07 11.43
C SER A 259 -20.19 -6.23 11.69
N CYS A 260 -19.51 -5.72 10.66
CA CYS A 260 -18.52 -4.66 10.82
C CYS A 260 -19.23 -3.32 11.08
N VAL A 261 -19.74 -3.15 12.30
CA VAL A 261 -20.64 -2.02 12.64
C VAL A 261 -19.96 -0.64 12.58
N ALA A 262 -18.63 -0.57 12.63
CA ALA A 262 -17.85 0.67 12.49
C ALA A 262 -17.33 0.93 11.06
N LEU A 263 -17.55 0.02 10.11
CA LEU A 263 -17.03 0.15 8.75
C LEU A 263 -17.75 1.28 8.02
N THR A 264 -17.03 2.36 7.72
CA THR A 264 -17.58 3.56 7.07
C THR A 264 -17.30 3.60 5.58
N LYS A 265 -16.17 3.02 5.15
CA LYS A 265 -15.68 3.11 3.76
C LYS A 265 -15.06 1.80 3.26
N VAL A 266 -15.37 1.47 2.00
CA VAL A 266 -14.79 0.33 1.28
C VAL A 266 -14.34 0.78 -0.12
N THR A 267 -13.11 0.46 -0.50
CA THR A 267 -12.63 0.59 -1.88
C THR A 267 -12.64 -0.78 -2.55
N LEU A 268 -13.29 -0.89 -3.72
CA LEU A 268 -13.47 -2.15 -4.44
C LEU A 268 -12.47 -2.31 -5.62
N PRO A 269 -12.10 -3.55 -5.97
CA PRO A 269 -11.30 -3.83 -7.15
C PRO A 269 -12.10 -3.66 -8.44
N SER A 270 -11.38 -3.61 -9.57
CA SER A 270 -12.00 -3.48 -10.90
C SER A 270 -12.94 -4.63 -11.26
N THR A 271 -12.69 -5.81 -10.68
CA THR A 271 -13.50 -7.02 -10.82
C THR A 271 -13.73 -7.65 -9.44
N ILE A 272 -15.00 -7.89 -9.09
CA ILE A 272 -15.42 -8.59 -7.87
C ILE A 272 -16.77 -9.27 -8.09
N THR A 273 -16.95 -10.45 -7.50
CA THR A 273 -18.24 -11.13 -7.38
C THR A 273 -18.71 -11.01 -5.95
N PHE A 274 -19.75 -10.20 -5.71
CA PHE A 274 -20.40 -10.16 -4.40
C PHE A 274 -21.08 -11.49 -4.07
N ALA A 275 -21.44 -11.64 -2.80
CA ALA A 275 -22.17 -12.79 -2.32
C ALA A 275 -23.15 -12.38 -1.20
N SER A 276 -23.83 -13.37 -0.64
CA SER A 276 -24.76 -13.18 0.48
C SER A 276 -24.08 -12.43 1.64
N ARG A 277 -24.77 -11.40 2.14
CA ARG A 277 -24.40 -10.64 3.35
C ARG A 277 -23.00 -10.04 3.36
N THR A 278 -22.40 -9.73 2.21
CA THR A 278 -21.06 -9.11 2.14
C THR A 278 -20.93 -7.89 3.06
N PHE A 279 -21.96 -7.03 3.12
CA PHE A 279 -22.04 -5.85 3.99
C PHE A 279 -23.20 -5.93 4.99
N GLY A 280 -23.64 -7.15 5.34
CA GLY A 280 -24.73 -7.33 6.30
C GLY A 280 -24.38 -6.69 7.64
N ASP A 281 -25.30 -6.00 8.28
CA ASP A 281 -25.16 -5.34 9.58
C ASP A 281 -24.03 -4.27 9.64
N CYS A 282 -23.48 -3.81 8.49
CA CYS A 282 -22.52 -2.70 8.39
C CYS A 282 -23.21 -1.33 8.56
N THR A 283 -23.78 -1.08 9.74
CA THR A 283 -24.68 0.06 9.97
C THR A 283 -24.03 1.45 9.87
N ALA A 284 -22.70 1.57 9.91
CA ALA A 284 -21.98 2.82 9.69
C ALA A 284 -21.49 3.04 8.25
N LEU A 285 -21.73 2.10 7.33
CA LEU A 285 -21.24 2.18 5.95
C LEU A 285 -21.92 3.35 5.24
N THR A 286 -21.13 4.29 4.75
CA THR A 286 -21.61 5.50 4.05
C THR A 286 -20.95 5.68 2.69
N ALA A 287 -19.82 5.03 2.42
CA ALA A 287 -19.08 5.20 1.18
C ALA A 287 -18.58 3.86 0.61
N ILE A 288 -18.89 3.62 -0.67
CA ILE A 288 -18.29 2.57 -1.48
C ILE A 288 -17.62 3.24 -2.68
N ASP A 289 -16.30 3.16 -2.78
CA ASP A 289 -15.56 3.58 -3.97
C ASP A 289 -15.42 2.37 -4.91
N TRP A 290 -16.10 2.44 -6.06
CA TRP A 290 -15.99 1.47 -7.14
C TRP A 290 -15.72 2.14 -8.49
N THR A 291 -15.00 3.26 -8.46
CA THR A 291 -14.55 3.97 -9.67
C THR A 291 -13.68 3.12 -10.60
N SER A 292 -13.06 2.05 -10.08
CA SER A 292 -12.27 1.08 -10.83
C SER A 292 -13.11 0.09 -11.66
N TYR A 293 -14.44 0.10 -11.52
CA TYR A 293 -15.34 -0.88 -12.14
C TYR A 293 -15.14 -0.99 -13.65
N ALA A 294 -14.84 -2.21 -14.11
CA ALA A 294 -14.50 -2.50 -15.51
C ALA A 294 -15.60 -3.26 -16.27
N GLY A 295 -16.74 -3.54 -15.64
CA GLY A 295 -17.84 -4.29 -16.26
C GLY A 295 -18.71 -3.45 -17.19
N SER A 296 -19.47 -4.14 -18.05
CA SER A 296 -20.38 -3.54 -19.04
C SER A 296 -21.86 -3.69 -18.68
N GLU A 297 -22.18 -4.32 -17.56
CA GLU A 297 -23.54 -4.57 -17.07
C GLU A 297 -23.59 -4.32 -15.57
N ALA A 298 -24.75 -4.07 -14.98
CA ALA A 298 -24.84 -3.96 -13.52
C ALA A 298 -24.47 -5.32 -12.88
N PRO A 299 -23.56 -5.34 -11.88
CA PRO A 299 -23.18 -6.57 -11.20
C PRO A 299 -24.36 -7.14 -10.39
N ILE A 300 -24.33 -8.44 -10.09
CA ILE A 300 -25.42 -9.07 -9.33
C ILE A 300 -25.55 -8.41 -7.94
N PHE A 301 -26.75 -7.91 -7.64
CA PHE A 301 -27.13 -7.42 -6.34
C PHE A 301 -27.87 -8.51 -5.56
N TYR A 302 -27.24 -9.06 -4.52
CA TYR A 302 -27.88 -10.03 -3.62
C TYR A 302 -28.84 -9.32 -2.68
N SER A 303 -30.05 -9.86 -2.51
CA SER A 303 -31.11 -9.21 -1.71
C SER A 303 -30.71 -8.97 -0.26
N ASP A 304 -29.81 -9.79 0.27
CA ASP A 304 -29.31 -9.77 1.64
C ASP A 304 -27.89 -9.17 1.76
N MET A 305 -27.32 -8.63 0.67
CA MET A 305 -25.96 -8.06 0.66
C MET A 305 -25.78 -6.98 1.74
N PHE A 306 -26.83 -6.18 1.94
CA PHE A 306 -26.91 -5.06 2.89
C PHE A 306 -27.99 -5.32 3.96
N ASP A 307 -28.27 -6.58 4.31
CA ASP A 307 -29.17 -6.93 5.42
C ASP A 307 -28.83 -6.09 6.67
N GLY A 308 -29.83 -5.65 7.43
CA GLY A 308 -29.60 -4.85 8.64
C GLY A 308 -29.36 -3.35 8.41
N ILE A 309 -29.17 -2.90 7.15
CA ILE A 309 -29.07 -1.48 6.80
C ILE A 309 -30.44 -0.99 6.32
N SER A 310 -31.07 -0.11 7.10
CA SER A 310 -32.45 0.33 6.85
C SER A 310 -32.58 1.37 5.72
N ASP A 311 -31.58 2.24 5.57
CA ASP A 311 -31.57 3.30 4.57
C ASP A 311 -30.39 3.14 3.61
N LEU A 312 -30.61 2.40 2.52
CA LEU A 312 -29.59 2.22 1.50
C LEU A 312 -29.20 3.54 0.79
N LYS A 313 -30.06 4.57 0.82
CA LYS A 313 -29.72 5.88 0.23
C LYS A 313 -28.66 6.63 1.02
N ALA A 314 -28.44 6.27 2.29
CA ALA A 314 -27.34 6.81 3.07
C ALA A 314 -25.95 6.34 2.58
N ILE A 315 -25.89 5.26 1.79
CA ILE A 315 -24.64 4.77 1.20
C ILE A 315 -24.44 5.45 -0.16
N THR A 316 -23.31 6.12 -0.31
CA THR A 316 -22.84 6.67 -1.58
C THR A 316 -21.98 5.63 -2.29
N LEU A 317 -22.45 5.15 -3.44
CA LEU A 317 -21.65 4.39 -4.38
C LEU A 317 -21.03 5.37 -5.40
N THR A 318 -19.72 5.52 -5.33
CA THR A 318 -18.96 6.32 -6.29
C THR A 318 -18.47 5.42 -7.41
N VAL A 319 -18.90 5.70 -8.64
CA VAL A 319 -18.50 4.99 -9.85
C VAL A 319 -18.05 5.99 -10.91
N ALA A 320 -17.30 5.51 -11.91
CA ALA A 320 -16.91 6.37 -13.01
C ALA A 320 -18.12 6.73 -13.91
N ASP A 321 -18.12 7.96 -14.43
CA ASP A 321 -19.27 8.57 -15.13
C ASP A 321 -19.82 7.71 -16.29
N GLU A 322 -18.94 7.12 -17.09
CA GLU A 322 -19.33 6.28 -18.24
C GLU A 322 -20.09 4.99 -17.87
N VAL A 323 -19.92 4.47 -16.65
CA VAL A 323 -20.62 3.26 -16.17
C VAL A 323 -21.76 3.58 -15.20
N ALA A 324 -21.94 4.84 -14.80
CA ALA A 324 -22.96 5.25 -13.83
C ALA A 324 -24.37 4.80 -14.23
N HIS A 325 -24.68 4.91 -15.53
CA HIS A 325 -25.97 4.50 -16.10
C HIS A 325 -26.31 3.01 -15.84
N LEU A 326 -25.31 2.14 -15.64
CA LEU A 326 -25.55 0.73 -15.30
C LEU A 326 -26.18 0.61 -13.91
N PHE A 327 -25.71 1.41 -12.95
CA PHE A 327 -26.17 1.38 -11.56
C PHE A 327 -27.44 2.21 -11.35
N GLU A 328 -27.57 3.35 -12.04
CA GLU A 328 -28.75 4.21 -11.97
C GLU A 328 -30.01 3.52 -12.53
N ASN A 329 -29.85 2.70 -13.58
CA ASN A 329 -30.97 2.01 -14.22
C ASN A 329 -31.28 0.64 -13.58
N ASP A 330 -30.38 0.09 -12.77
CA ASP A 330 -30.62 -1.18 -12.09
C ASP A 330 -31.57 -1.02 -10.89
N ALA A 331 -32.56 -1.90 -10.78
CA ALA A 331 -33.61 -1.80 -9.77
C ALA A 331 -33.11 -1.93 -8.31
N ASN A 332 -31.94 -2.53 -8.10
CA ASN A 332 -31.38 -2.73 -6.77
C ASN A 332 -30.23 -1.76 -6.48
N TRP A 333 -29.29 -1.57 -7.41
CA TRP A 333 -28.17 -0.63 -7.22
C TRP A 333 -28.63 0.81 -7.11
N SER A 334 -29.69 1.19 -7.83
CA SER A 334 -30.31 2.52 -7.71
C SER A 334 -30.94 2.79 -6.34
N ARG A 335 -30.97 1.82 -5.42
CA ARG A 335 -31.34 2.03 -4.01
C ARG A 335 -30.23 2.74 -3.22
N LEU A 336 -28.99 2.70 -3.68
CA LEU A 336 -27.88 3.51 -3.15
C LEU A 336 -27.93 4.93 -3.71
N THR A 337 -27.21 5.87 -3.09
CA THR A 337 -26.92 7.16 -3.71
C THR A 337 -25.79 6.97 -4.71
N ILE A 338 -26.07 7.15 -6.00
CA ILE A 338 -25.06 7.04 -7.04
C ILE A 338 -24.39 8.40 -7.19
N HIS A 339 -23.07 8.43 -7.03
CA HIS A 339 -22.25 9.61 -7.29
C HIS A 339 -21.31 9.27 -8.44
N THR A 340 -21.30 10.11 -9.47
CA THR A 340 -20.37 9.92 -10.59
C THR A 340 -19.07 10.63 -10.30
N TYR A 341 -17.98 9.96 -10.66
CA TYR A 341 -16.67 10.56 -10.72
C TYR A 341 -16.22 10.60 -12.18
N SER A 342 -15.86 11.79 -12.65
CA SER A 342 -15.11 11.97 -13.89
C SER A 342 -13.81 12.65 -13.51
N GLY A 343 -12.69 11.93 -13.56
CA GLY A 343 -11.44 12.57 -13.17
C GLY A 343 -10.22 11.71 -12.89
N VAL A 344 -9.22 12.41 -12.38
CA VAL A 344 -7.96 11.84 -11.91
C VAL A 344 -8.02 11.62 -10.40
N ASP A 345 -7.98 10.37 -9.95
CA ASP A 345 -7.91 10.01 -8.53
C ASP A 345 -6.47 9.92 -8.05
N LYS A 346 -6.25 10.57 -6.91
CA LYS A 346 -5.05 10.48 -6.07
C LYS A 346 -3.75 10.93 -6.77
N ILE A 347 -3.29 12.11 -6.38
CA ILE A 347 -1.95 12.62 -6.67
C ILE A 347 -1.03 12.06 -5.57
N GLN A 348 0.08 11.43 -5.93
CA GLN A 348 1.19 11.34 -4.98
C GLN A 348 1.76 12.75 -4.82
N ASN A 349 1.33 13.45 -3.76
CA ASN A 349 1.77 14.78 -3.28
C ASN A 349 2.56 15.63 -4.29
N ASP A 350 1.88 16.60 -4.93
CA ASP A 350 2.52 17.75 -5.57
C ASP A 350 1.74 19.03 -5.26
N ALA A 351 2.45 20.07 -4.79
CA ALA A 351 1.87 21.37 -4.43
C ALA A 351 1.63 22.29 -5.65
N VAL A 352 2.18 21.94 -6.83
CA VAL A 352 2.18 22.81 -8.02
C VAL A 352 1.11 22.42 -9.02
N VAL A 353 0.93 21.11 -9.20
CA VAL A 353 -0.03 20.53 -10.14
C VAL A 353 -1.15 19.89 -9.34
N THR A 354 -2.37 20.30 -9.63
CA THR A 354 -3.58 19.74 -9.04
C THR A 354 -4.48 19.21 -10.14
N PHE A 355 -5.29 18.21 -9.84
CA PHE A 355 -6.33 17.76 -10.76
C PHE A 355 -7.70 18.16 -10.22
N ALA A 356 -8.56 18.64 -11.11
CA ALA A 356 -9.97 18.84 -10.86
C ALA A 356 -10.73 18.14 -11.97
N GLY A 357 -11.18 16.91 -11.68
CA GLY A 357 -11.64 16.00 -12.72
C GLY A 357 -10.52 15.68 -13.71
N ASP A 358 -10.80 15.87 -15.00
CA ASP A 358 -9.85 15.67 -16.10
C ASP A 358 -9.03 16.91 -16.44
N ILE A 359 -9.10 17.95 -15.61
CA ILE A 359 -8.34 19.17 -15.81
C ILE A 359 -7.15 19.16 -14.86
N LEU A 360 -5.96 19.04 -15.46
CA LEU A 360 -4.71 19.34 -14.82
C LEU A 360 -4.60 20.86 -14.70
N ARG A 361 -4.49 21.36 -13.47
CA ARG A 361 -4.31 22.78 -13.15
C ARG A 361 -2.91 23.04 -12.63
N THR A 362 -2.30 24.11 -13.10
CA THR A 362 -0.98 24.57 -12.66
C THR A 362 -1.08 25.96 -12.08
N GLN A 363 -0.56 26.16 -10.87
CA GLN A 363 -0.51 27.50 -10.24
C GLN A 363 0.58 28.38 -10.85
N ARG A 364 1.53 27.79 -11.58
CA ARG A 364 2.60 28.45 -12.31
C ARG A 364 2.77 27.79 -13.68
N VAL A 365 3.43 28.49 -14.60
CA VAL A 365 3.77 27.93 -15.91
C VAL A 365 4.66 26.71 -15.72
N VAL A 366 4.30 25.60 -16.36
CA VAL A 366 5.16 24.42 -16.49
C VAL A 366 5.43 24.17 -17.97
N THR A 367 6.61 23.66 -18.28
CA THR A 367 7.06 23.35 -19.65
C THR A 367 7.38 21.86 -19.77
N ASP A 368 7.53 21.33 -20.99
CA ASP A 368 7.81 19.91 -21.26
C ASP A 368 6.90 18.94 -20.50
N ALA A 369 5.60 19.26 -20.40
CA ALA A 369 4.63 18.42 -19.71
C ALA A 369 4.29 17.19 -20.56
N ASN A 370 4.60 16.01 -20.05
CA ASN A 370 4.52 14.74 -20.75
C ASN A 370 3.88 13.71 -19.82
N ILE A 371 2.92 12.95 -20.33
CA ILE A 371 2.23 11.90 -19.59
C ILE A 371 2.64 10.57 -20.18
N TYR A 372 3.08 9.66 -19.33
CA TYR A 372 3.53 8.32 -19.67
C TYR A 372 2.63 7.27 -19.03
N SER A 373 2.39 6.15 -19.71
CA SER A 373 1.82 4.95 -19.07
C SER A 373 2.87 4.26 -18.20
N LEU A 374 2.44 3.36 -17.31
CA LEU A 374 3.34 2.60 -16.41
C LEU A 374 4.45 1.81 -17.12
N ASN A 375 4.24 1.40 -18.37
CA ASN A 375 5.26 0.73 -19.18
C ASN A 375 6.27 1.71 -19.84
N GLY A 376 6.19 3.00 -19.53
CA GLY A 376 7.11 4.04 -20.02
C GLY A 376 6.76 4.62 -21.39
N ALA A 377 5.64 4.24 -22.01
CA ALA A 377 5.22 4.83 -23.28
C ALA A 377 4.65 6.24 -23.09
N LEU A 378 5.09 7.20 -23.92
CA LEU A 378 4.52 8.55 -23.95
C LEU A 378 3.10 8.50 -24.55
N VAL A 379 2.10 8.90 -23.79
CA VAL A 379 0.68 8.83 -24.19
C VAL A 379 0.06 10.19 -24.46
N MET A 380 0.60 11.26 -23.87
CA MET A 380 0.15 12.63 -24.11
C MET A 380 1.29 13.61 -23.82
N SER A 381 1.35 14.73 -24.55
CA SER A 381 2.31 15.80 -24.27
C SER A 381 1.73 17.17 -24.53
N GLN A 382 2.25 18.15 -23.81
CA GLN A 382 1.92 19.55 -23.92
C GLN A 382 3.17 20.36 -23.60
N GLY A 383 3.68 21.10 -24.60
CA GLY A 383 4.96 21.79 -24.47
C GLY A 383 4.99 22.83 -23.35
N VAL A 384 3.89 23.56 -23.15
CA VAL A 384 3.73 24.52 -22.05
C VAL A 384 2.30 24.44 -21.52
N VAL A 385 2.15 24.34 -20.20
CA VAL A 385 0.87 24.47 -19.51
C VAL A 385 0.92 25.71 -18.62
N ASN A 386 0.04 26.66 -18.89
CA ASN A 386 -0.12 27.88 -18.11
C ASN A 386 -1.59 27.99 -17.68
N GLY A 387 -1.91 27.46 -16.51
CA GLY A 387 -3.27 27.45 -15.97
C GLY A 387 -3.91 26.07 -16.05
N GLU A 388 -4.47 25.69 -17.21
CA GLU A 388 -5.23 24.44 -17.36
C GLU A 388 -4.77 23.61 -18.56
N TRP A 389 -4.77 22.28 -18.40
CA TRP A 389 -4.55 21.30 -19.45
C TRP A 389 -5.53 20.14 -19.30
N SER A 390 -6.36 19.90 -20.32
CA SER A 390 -7.29 18.78 -20.32
C SER A 390 -6.57 17.47 -20.63
N VAL A 391 -6.75 16.49 -19.74
CA VAL A 391 -6.29 15.11 -19.89
C VAL A 391 -7.44 14.14 -20.17
N ALA A 392 -8.62 14.65 -20.56
CA ALA A 392 -9.83 13.85 -20.76
C ALA A 392 -9.72 12.78 -21.84
N SER A 393 -8.77 12.92 -22.79
CA SER A 393 -8.53 11.91 -23.83
C SER A 393 -7.62 10.77 -23.39
N LEU A 394 -7.07 10.80 -22.18
CA LEU A 394 -6.37 9.64 -21.63
C LEU A 394 -7.38 8.51 -21.36
N PRO A 395 -7.09 7.28 -21.80
CA PRO A 395 -7.82 6.11 -21.35
C PRO A 395 -7.76 5.96 -19.82
N ARG A 396 -8.62 5.10 -19.27
CA ARG A 396 -8.47 4.66 -17.88
C ARG A 396 -7.12 3.99 -17.67
N GLY A 397 -6.46 4.32 -16.58
CA GLY A 397 -5.18 3.71 -16.26
C GLY A 397 -4.36 4.53 -15.28
N VAL A 398 -3.20 3.97 -14.96
CA VAL A 398 -2.21 4.60 -14.10
C VAL A 398 -1.15 5.26 -14.97
N TYR A 399 -0.90 6.53 -14.70
CA TYR A 399 -0.02 7.38 -15.49
C TYR A 399 1.01 8.08 -14.62
N VAL A 400 2.09 8.50 -15.27
CA VAL A 400 3.11 9.37 -14.70
C VAL A 400 3.16 10.64 -15.54
N LEU A 401 2.77 11.76 -14.95
CA LEU A 401 3.03 13.08 -15.52
C LEU A 401 4.46 13.48 -15.16
N SER A 402 5.29 13.82 -16.15
CA SER A 402 6.59 14.46 -16.02
C SER A 402 6.52 15.86 -16.61
N TYR A 403 7.03 16.88 -15.94
CA TYR A 403 7.08 18.25 -16.46
C TYR A 403 8.29 19.02 -15.92
N MET A 404 8.59 20.16 -16.53
CA MET A 404 9.60 21.11 -16.11
C MET A 404 8.94 22.33 -15.48
N GLN A 405 9.48 22.82 -14.38
CA GLN A 405 9.05 24.06 -13.75
C GLN A 405 10.25 24.76 -13.15
N ASP A 406 10.41 26.05 -13.44
CA ASP A 406 11.52 26.86 -12.92
C ASP A 406 12.90 26.22 -13.17
N GLY A 407 13.04 25.42 -14.25
CA GLY A 407 14.27 24.70 -14.61
C GLY A 407 14.44 23.31 -14.01
N HIS A 408 13.51 22.82 -13.19
CA HIS A 408 13.57 21.49 -12.55
C HIS A 408 12.55 20.52 -13.16
N ARG A 409 12.96 19.25 -13.34
CA ARG A 409 12.05 18.18 -13.74
C ARG A 409 11.31 17.63 -12.51
N ARG A 410 10.00 17.49 -12.64
CA ARG A 410 9.10 16.90 -11.65
C ARG A 410 8.31 15.77 -12.28
N SER A 411 7.93 14.80 -11.45
CA SER A 411 7.12 13.67 -11.87
C SER A 411 6.08 13.36 -10.80
N LEU A 412 4.84 13.12 -11.20
CA LEU A 412 3.78 12.67 -10.31
C LEU A 412 3.05 11.48 -10.93
N LYS A 413 2.72 10.51 -10.08
CA LYS A 413 1.84 9.40 -10.44
C LYS A 413 0.40 9.84 -10.19
N PHE A 414 -0.48 9.55 -11.14
CA PHE A 414 -1.90 9.79 -11.01
C PHE A 414 -2.70 8.66 -11.67
N VAL A 415 -3.92 8.45 -11.19
CA VAL A 415 -4.81 7.43 -11.76
C VAL A 415 -5.93 8.15 -12.49
N LYS A 416 -6.04 7.94 -13.80
CA LYS A 416 -7.22 8.37 -14.56
C LYS A 416 -8.29 7.29 -14.41
N ARG A 417 -9.41 7.64 -13.77
CA ARG A 417 -10.57 6.76 -13.59
C ARG A 417 -11.70 7.14 -14.53
#